data_AF-A0A1G0F7D5-F1
#
_entry.id   AF-A0A1G0F7D5-F1
#
_cell.length_a   1.000
_cell.length_b   1.000
_cell.length_c   1.000
_cell.angle_alpha   90.00
_cell.angle_beta   90.00
_cell.angle_gamma   90.00
#
_symmetry.space_group_name_H-M   'P 1'
#
loop_
_entity.id
_entity.type
_entity.pdbx_description
1 polymer ?
#
loop_
_entity_poly.entity_id
_entity_poly.type
_entity_poly.pdbx_seq_one_letter_code
_entity_poly.pdbx_strand_id
1 'polypeptide(L)'
;MNIILIRNSQANQANIQLSRVKLLALGALFMVLGPLALVYLGFQWGQLHGEVPPAEMQAQWDFEADKYRQELAAAKQQAQNSLSALAMRLGQLQGHIIRLDALGQRLTDEAGLDKGEFDFEHPPAQGGPSVSDWRQQIGVTDFLASLESLERQLKDRDHQMGALSSLLMNRSVYDEVVPSGRPIISGWISSYFGIRADPFTGQKEMHQGVDFAGKEGSDVLALGSGIVTWADKRFGYGNLVEINHGDGYTTRYGHNKEILVKVGQT
;
A
#
# COMPACT_ATOMS: atom_id res chain seq x y z
N MET A 1 -2.74 98.44 4.68
CA MET A 1 -1.39 98.93 5.02
C MET A 1 -0.68 99.17 3.69
N ASN A 2 -0.24 100.39 3.40
CA ASN A 2 0.46 100.70 2.14
C ASN A 2 1.95 100.45 2.35
N ILE A 3 2.50 99.48 1.62
CA ILE A 3 3.95 99.24 1.58
C ILE A 3 4.45 99.85 0.27
N ILE A 4 5.27 100.90 0.38
CA ILE A 4 5.85 101.59 -0.76
C ILE A 4 7.29 101.07 -0.91
N LEU A 5 7.54 100.27 -1.94
CA LEU A 5 8.87 99.78 -2.30
C LEU A 5 9.50 100.77 -3.30
N ILE A 6 10.51 101.50 -2.84
CA ILE A 6 11.26 102.45 -3.67
C ILE A 6 12.49 101.74 -4.23
N ARG A 7 12.52 101.48 -5.54
CA ARG A 7 13.72 100.99 -6.25
C ARG A 7 14.42 102.19 -6.91
N ASN A 8 15.73 102.29 -6.71
CA ASN A 8 16.56 103.43 -7.11
C ASN A 8 16.80 103.49 -8.64
N SER A 9 15.77 103.87 -9.39
CA SER A 9 15.85 104.39 -10.76
C SER A 9 14.52 105.07 -11.07
N GLN A 10 14.54 106.39 -11.27
CA GLN A 10 13.36 107.17 -11.59
C GLN A 10 12.70 106.66 -12.89
N ALA A 11 11.51 106.05 -12.74
CA ALA A 11 10.42 106.05 -13.74
C ALA A 11 9.24 105.12 -13.36
N ASN A 12 9.31 104.30 -12.31
CA ASN A 12 8.18 103.43 -11.93
C ASN A 12 8.07 103.24 -10.41
N GLN A 13 7.17 103.99 -9.77
CA GLN A 13 6.69 103.70 -8.41
C GLN A 13 5.49 102.75 -8.51
N ALA A 14 5.67 101.50 -8.09
CA ALA A 14 4.56 100.55 -7.99
C ALA A 14 3.88 100.68 -6.62
N ASN A 15 2.66 101.20 -6.60
CA ASN A 15 1.88 101.38 -5.38
C ASN A 15 0.96 100.16 -5.16
N ILE A 16 1.36 99.23 -4.29
CA ILE A 16 0.57 98.01 -4.02
C ILE A 16 -0.35 98.27 -2.82
N GLN A 17 -1.64 98.52 -3.11
CA GLN A 17 -2.67 98.60 -2.06
C GLN A 17 -3.09 97.18 -1.62
N LEU A 18 -2.62 96.76 -0.44
CA LEU A 18 -3.06 95.53 0.23
C LEU A 18 -4.38 95.75 0.98
N SER A 19 -5.48 95.31 0.38
CA SER A 19 -6.78 95.17 1.06
C SER A 19 -6.82 93.89 1.92
N ARG A 20 -7.68 93.84 2.94
CA ARG A 20 -7.84 92.64 3.81
C ARG A 20 -8.08 91.35 3.02
N VAL A 21 -8.79 91.44 1.89
CA VAL A 21 -9.07 90.30 1.00
C VAL A 21 -7.82 89.81 0.26
N LYS A 22 -6.96 90.73 -0.22
CA LYS A 22 -5.70 90.34 -0.87
C LYS A 22 -4.72 89.70 0.12
N LEU A 23 -4.75 90.12 1.39
CA LEU A 23 -3.92 89.55 2.45
C LEU A 23 -4.38 88.14 2.84
N LEU A 24 -5.70 87.91 2.91
CA LEU A 24 -6.27 86.56 3.10
C LEU A 24 -5.99 85.63 1.92
N ALA A 25 -6.09 86.13 0.68
CA ALA A 25 -5.79 85.34 -0.52
C ALA A 25 -4.31 84.93 -0.58
N LEU A 26 -3.39 85.82 -0.20
CA LEU A 26 -1.96 85.54 -0.17
C LEU A 26 -1.61 84.55 0.96
N GLY A 27 -2.29 84.65 2.11
CA GLY A 27 -2.20 83.66 3.19
C GLY A 27 -2.69 82.27 2.79
N ALA A 28 -3.84 82.18 2.11
CA ALA A 28 -4.37 80.91 1.60
C ALA A 28 -3.45 80.29 0.54
N LEU A 29 -2.88 81.11 -0.35
CA LEU A 29 -1.90 80.66 -1.34
C LEU A 29 -0.64 80.10 -0.67
N PHE A 30 -0.13 80.76 0.37
CA PHE A 30 1.03 80.30 1.13
C PHE A 30 0.73 79.00 1.91
N MET A 31 -0.49 78.83 2.41
CA MET A 31 -0.91 77.61 3.11
C MET A 31 -0.96 76.39 2.18
N VAL A 32 -1.20 76.59 0.87
CA VAL A 32 -1.19 75.52 -0.13
C VAL A 32 0.19 75.30 -0.74
N LEU A 33 0.89 76.37 -1.11
CA LEU A 33 2.19 76.28 -1.77
C LEU A 33 3.34 76.00 -0.80
N GLY A 34 3.24 76.42 0.47
CA GLY A 34 4.25 76.18 1.50
C GLY A 34 4.52 74.70 1.75
N PRO A 35 3.50 73.86 2.03
CA PRO A 35 3.67 72.42 2.19
C PRO A 35 4.22 71.74 0.94
N LEU A 36 3.73 72.14 -0.25
CA LEU A 36 4.23 71.63 -1.53
C LEU A 36 5.71 71.96 -1.73
N ALA A 37 6.13 73.19 -1.39
CA ALA A 37 7.52 73.60 -1.45
C ALA A 37 8.38 72.85 -0.43
N LEU A 38 7.87 72.59 0.77
CA LEU A 38 8.56 71.79 1.79
C LEU A 38 8.70 70.32 1.39
N VAL A 39 7.67 69.71 0.79
CA VAL A 39 7.76 68.35 0.25
C VAL A 39 8.74 68.29 -0.91
N TYR A 40 8.73 69.28 -1.81
CA TYR A 40 9.64 69.35 -2.94
C TYR A 40 11.09 69.56 -2.49
N LEU A 41 11.33 70.48 -1.55
CA LEU A 41 12.65 70.73 -0.97
C LEU A 41 13.11 69.53 -0.12
N GLY A 42 12.20 68.87 0.60
CA GLY A 42 12.48 67.63 1.33
C GLY A 42 12.82 66.47 0.39
N PHE A 43 12.15 66.36 -0.76
CA PHE A 43 12.46 65.37 -1.79
C PHE A 43 13.81 65.65 -2.46
N GLN A 44 14.08 66.91 -2.81
CA GLN A 44 15.38 67.34 -3.35
C GLN A 44 16.51 67.13 -2.34
N TRP A 45 16.28 67.48 -1.07
CA TRP A 45 17.22 67.22 0.02
C TRP A 45 17.42 65.72 0.20
N GLY A 46 16.36 64.92 0.19
CA GLY A 46 16.41 63.45 0.26
C GLY A 46 17.08 62.80 -0.95
N GLN A 47 17.13 63.44 -2.11
CA GLN A 47 17.94 62.98 -3.25
C GLN A 47 19.40 63.43 -3.16
N LEU A 48 19.66 64.61 -2.57
CA LEU A 48 21.01 65.17 -2.44
C LEU A 48 21.79 64.63 -1.22
N HIS A 49 21.09 64.29 -0.14
CA HIS A 49 21.64 63.79 1.13
C HIS A 49 21.02 62.46 1.58
N GLY A 50 20.06 61.91 0.82
CA GLY A 50 19.71 60.51 1.02
C GLY A 50 20.92 59.71 0.63
N GLU A 51 21.54 59.08 1.62
CA GLU A 51 22.54 58.06 1.40
C GLU A 51 21.86 56.96 0.58
N VAL A 52 21.96 57.05 -0.75
CA VAL A 52 21.86 55.87 -1.60
C VAL A 52 22.80 54.88 -0.94
N PRO A 53 22.34 53.68 -0.56
CA PRO A 53 23.22 52.67 0.00
C PRO A 53 24.47 52.65 -0.86
N PRO A 54 25.68 52.67 -0.27
CA PRO A 54 26.92 52.68 -1.04
C PRO A 54 26.77 51.66 -2.17
N ALA A 55 27.17 51.98 -3.40
CA ALA A 55 26.97 51.06 -4.54
C ALA A 55 27.46 49.62 -4.25
N GLU A 56 28.43 49.51 -3.34
CA GLU A 56 28.92 48.27 -2.74
C GLU A 56 27.86 47.48 -1.95
N MET A 57 27.03 48.12 -1.12
CA MET A 57 25.96 47.49 -0.34
C MET A 57 24.82 47.00 -1.23
N GLN A 58 24.49 47.74 -2.29
CA GLN A 58 23.48 47.32 -3.25
C GLN A 58 23.96 46.11 -4.08
N ALA A 59 25.23 46.13 -4.52
CA ALA A 59 25.85 44.99 -5.18
C ALA A 59 25.94 43.75 -4.25
N GLN A 60 26.18 43.95 -2.94
CA GLN A 60 26.16 42.87 -1.95
C GLN A 60 24.76 42.27 -1.79
N TRP A 61 23.71 43.09 -1.69
CA TRP A 61 22.33 42.61 -1.60
C TRP A 61 21.86 41.92 -2.88
N ASP A 62 22.25 42.41 -4.06
CA ASP A 62 21.94 41.76 -5.32
C ASP A 62 22.63 40.39 -5.42
N PHE A 63 23.91 40.31 -5.03
CA PHE A 63 24.64 39.06 -4.94
C PHE A 63 24.01 38.07 -3.96
N GLU A 64 23.60 38.55 -2.79
CA GLU A 64 22.96 37.74 -1.75
C GLU A 64 21.55 37.28 -2.18
N ALA A 65 20.78 38.13 -2.83
CA ALA A 65 19.48 37.79 -3.41
C ALA A 65 19.60 36.74 -4.52
N ASP A 66 20.61 36.85 -5.39
CA ASP A 66 20.87 35.87 -6.43
C ASP A 66 21.31 34.53 -5.86
N LYS A 67 22.14 34.54 -4.81
CA LYS A 67 22.49 33.33 -4.06
C LYS A 67 21.24 32.65 -3.50
N TYR A 68 20.37 33.38 -2.80
CA TYR A 68 19.13 32.82 -2.28
C TYR A 68 18.19 32.31 -3.37
N ARG A 69 18.11 33.00 -4.52
CA ARG A 69 17.32 32.52 -5.67
C ARG A 69 17.86 31.21 -6.22
N GLN A 70 19.17 31.07 -6.34
CA GLN A 70 19.81 29.83 -6.80
C GLN A 70 19.59 28.70 -5.80
N GLU A 71 19.76 28.94 -4.49
CA GLU A 71 19.50 27.95 -3.45
C GLU A 71 18.03 27.51 -3.45
N LEU A 72 17.08 28.43 -3.57
CA LEU A 72 15.65 28.11 -3.66
C LEU A 72 15.33 27.32 -4.92
N ALA A 73 15.92 27.67 -6.06
CA ALA A 73 15.75 26.94 -7.30
C ALA A 73 16.30 25.51 -7.20
N ALA A 74 17.48 25.34 -6.61
CA ALA A 74 18.08 24.04 -6.36
C ALA A 74 17.25 23.20 -5.38
N ALA A 75 16.80 23.78 -4.27
CA ALA A 75 15.94 23.12 -3.28
C ALA A 75 14.59 22.68 -3.90
N LYS A 76 13.99 23.55 -4.72
CA LYS A 76 12.75 23.22 -5.45
C LYS A 76 12.97 22.09 -6.45
N GLN A 77 14.07 22.11 -7.20
CA GLN A 77 14.40 21.05 -8.14
C GLN A 77 14.65 19.71 -7.43
N GLN A 78 15.37 19.73 -6.31
CA GLN A 78 15.60 18.55 -5.49
C GLN A 78 14.28 17.97 -4.97
N ALA A 79 13.40 18.80 -4.42
CA ALA A 79 12.08 18.38 -3.96
C ALA A 79 11.26 17.73 -5.09
N GLN A 80 11.27 18.32 -6.30
CA GLN A 80 10.60 17.75 -7.48
C GLN A 80 11.19 16.38 -7.86
N ASN A 81 12.52 16.26 -7.93
CA ASN A 81 13.18 14.99 -8.25
C ASN A 81 12.85 13.90 -7.22
N SER A 82 12.84 14.24 -5.93
CA SER A 82 12.46 13.32 -4.85
C SER A 82 11.00 12.86 -4.98
N LEU A 83 10.06 13.76 -5.29
CA LEU A 83 8.66 13.41 -5.51
C LEU A 83 8.50 12.49 -6.72
N SER A 84 9.19 12.75 -7.83
CA SER A 84 9.18 11.86 -9.00
C SER A 84 9.72 10.47 -8.68
N ALA A 85 10.79 10.38 -7.88
CA ALA A 85 11.33 9.09 -7.44
C ALA A 85 10.34 8.31 -6.55
N LEU A 86 9.66 8.99 -5.63
CA LEU A 86 8.61 8.38 -4.81
C LEU A 86 7.41 7.92 -5.65
N ALA A 87 6.99 8.71 -6.64
CA ALA A 87 5.91 8.34 -7.56
C ALA A 87 6.26 7.09 -8.38
N MET A 88 7.49 6.99 -8.89
CA MET A 88 7.95 5.77 -9.58
C MET A 88 7.93 4.55 -8.63
N ARG A 89 8.38 4.72 -7.38
CA ARG A 89 8.37 3.63 -6.39
C ARG A 89 6.94 3.21 -6.00
N LEU A 90 6.01 4.17 -5.91
CA LEU A 90 4.59 3.89 -5.72
C LEU A 90 4.03 3.07 -6.89
N GLY A 91 4.35 3.44 -8.13
CA GLY A 91 3.95 2.67 -9.32
C GLY A 91 4.52 1.25 -9.33
N GLN A 92 5.77 1.06 -8.90
CA GLN A 92 6.36 -0.27 -8.72
C GLN A 92 5.62 -1.11 -7.68
N LEU A 93 5.24 -0.51 -6.54
CA LEU A 93 4.46 -1.18 -5.50
C LEU A 93 3.06 -1.55 -5.98
N GLN A 94 2.38 -0.64 -6.71
CA GLN A 94 1.10 -0.95 -7.35
C GLN A 94 1.21 -2.14 -8.31
N GLY A 95 2.27 -2.18 -9.12
CA GLY A 95 2.53 -3.34 -9.99
C GLY A 95 2.76 -4.64 -9.24
N HIS A 96 3.41 -4.60 -8.06
CA HIS A 96 3.56 -5.76 -7.19
C HIS A 96 2.21 -6.23 -6.62
N ILE A 97 1.34 -5.30 -6.22
CA ILE A 97 0.00 -5.64 -5.71
C ILE A 97 -0.83 -6.35 -6.79
N ILE A 98 -0.85 -5.83 -8.02
CA ILE A 98 -1.56 -6.47 -9.13
C ILE A 98 -1.10 -7.92 -9.34
N ARG A 99 0.20 -8.18 -9.19
CA ARG A 99 0.73 -9.55 -9.28
C ARG A 99 0.31 -10.42 -8.11
N LEU A 100 0.24 -9.87 -6.90
CA LEU A 100 -0.27 -10.57 -5.72
C LEU A 100 -1.76 -10.88 -5.87
N ASP A 101 -2.55 -9.94 -6.38
CA ASP A 101 -3.97 -10.13 -6.68
C ASP A 101 -4.15 -11.31 -7.65
N ALA A 102 -3.38 -11.35 -8.74
CA ALA A 102 -3.41 -12.44 -9.70
C ALA A 102 -3.00 -13.80 -9.09
N LEU A 103 -2.06 -13.81 -8.14
CA LEU A 103 -1.66 -15.02 -7.42
C LEU A 103 -2.77 -15.50 -6.48
N GLY A 104 -3.35 -14.60 -5.68
CA GLY A 104 -4.45 -14.90 -4.77
C GLY A 104 -5.66 -15.46 -5.53
N GLN A 105 -6.00 -14.87 -6.66
CA GLN A 105 -7.07 -15.34 -7.53
C GLN A 105 -6.83 -16.76 -8.03
N ARG A 106 -5.62 -17.04 -8.52
CA ARG A 106 -5.25 -18.38 -9.01
C ARG A 106 -5.33 -19.43 -7.90
N LEU A 107 -4.85 -19.11 -6.69
CA LEU A 107 -4.91 -20.02 -5.55
C LEU A 107 -6.35 -20.30 -5.11
N THR A 108 -7.21 -19.28 -5.15
CA THR A 108 -8.64 -19.40 -4.83
C THR A 108 -9.35 -20.29 -5.86
N ASP A 109 -9.07 -20.10 -7.15
CA ASP A 109 -9.61 -20.90 -8.25
C ASP A 109 -9.16 -22.37 -8.16
N GLU A 110 -7.86 -22.62 -7.92
CA GLU A 110 -7.30 -23.97 -7.80
C GLU A 110 -7.81 -24.72 -6.56
N ALA A 111 -8.06 -23.97 -5.47
CA ALA A 111 -8.67 -24.52 -4.27
C ALA A 111 -10.20 -24.72 -4.39
N GLY A 112 -10.84 -24.22 -5.44
CA GLY A 112 -12.29 -24.30 -5.62
C GLY A 112 -13.07 -23.51 -4.56
N LEU A 113 -12.50 -22.41 -4.05
CA LEU A 113 -13.13 -21.54 -3.06
C LEU A 113 -14.08 -20.55 -3.75
N ASP A 114 -15.11 -20.09 -3.04
CA ASP A 114 -16.07 -19.11 -3.59
C ASP A 114 -15.41 -17.73 -3.73
N LYS A 115 -15.54 -17.13 -4.92
CA LYS A 115 -15.01 -15.81 -5.26
C LYS A 115 -15.67 -14.68 -4.46
N GLY A 116 -16.84 -14.95 -3.87
CA GLY A 116 -17.53 -14.00 -2.99
C GLY A 116 -16.83 -13.75 -1.66
N GLU A 117 -16.06 -14.72 -1.14
CA GLU A 117 -15.35 -14.59 0.14
C GLU A 117 -13.93 -14.02 -0.03
N PHE A 118 -13.33 -14.22 -1.22
CA PHE A 118 -11.98 -13.79 -1.57
C PHE A 118 -12.01 -13.05 -2.92
N ASP A 119 -12.28 -11.74 -2.88
CA ASP A 119 -12.24 -10.87 -4.07
C ASP A 119 -10.92 -10.08 -4.11
N PHE A 120 -10.09 -10.41 -5.10
CA PHE A 120 -8.83 -9.72 -5.42
C PHE A 120 -8.98 -8.74 -6.59
N GLU A 121 -10.10 -8.76 -7.31
CA GLU A 121 -10.35 -7.91 -8.49
C GLU A 121 -10.82 -6.51 -8.09
N HIS A 122 -11.61 -6.43 -7.01
CA HIS A 122 -12.13 -5.16 -6.52
C HIS A 122 -11.49 -4.77 -5.19
N PRO A 123 -11.08 -3.50 -5.02
CA PRO A 123 -10.80 -2.98 -3.70
C PRO A 123 -12.11 -2.97 -2.89
N PRO A 124 -12.07 -3.22 -1.57
CA PRO A 124 -13.25 -3.17 -0.73
C PRO A 124 -13.94 -1.81 -0.83
N ALA A 125 -15.27 -1.80 -0.73
CA ALA A 125 -16.05 -0.56 -0.81
C ALA A 125 -15.62 0.41 0.31
N GLN A 126 -15.01 1.53 -0.08
CA GLN A 126 -14.60 2.57 0.87
C GLN A 126 -15.65 3.67 0.87
N GLY A 127 -16.35 3.83 2.00
CA GLY A 127 -17.26 4.95 2.22
C GLY A 127 -16.48 6.24 2.51
N GLY A 128 -16.96 7.36 2.00
CA GLY A 128 -16.42 8.69 2.28
C GLY A 128 -16.92 9.74 1.28
N PRO A 129 -16.97 11.02 1.67
CA PRO A 129 -17.30 12.09 0.73
C PRO A 129 -16.25 12.17 -0.38
N SER A 130 -16.66 11.90 -1.62
CA SER A 130 -15.82 12.04 -2.82
C SER A 130 -15.50 13.52 -3.04
N VAL A 131 -14.24 13.90 -2.82
CA VAL A 131 -13.74 15.22 -3.22
C VAL A 131 -13.29 15.12 -4.68
N SER A 132 -14.24 15.20 -5.61
CA SER A 132 -13.96 15.21 -7.04
C SER A 132 -13.87 16.66 -7.53
N ASP A 133 -12.67 17.25 -7.49
CA ASP A 133 -12.37 18.48 -8.23
C ASP A 133 -10.99 18.32 -8.90
N TRP A 134 -11.01 17.66 -10.06
CA TRP A 134 -9.82 17.26 -10.80
C TRP A 134 -9.44 18.34 -11.81
N ARG A 135 -8.55 19.28 -11.45
CA ARG A 135 -7.89 20.08 -12.50
C ARG A 135 -6.54 20.73 -12.21
N GLN A 136 -5.81 20.39 -11.15
CA GLN A 136 -4.48 20.97 -10.96
C GLN A 136 -3.47 19.97 -10.43
N GLN A 137 -2.32 19.93 -11.13
CA GLN A 137 -1.00 19.43 -10.73
C GLN A 137 -0.98 18.54 -9.51
N ILE A 138 -0.62 17.24 -9.68
CA ILE A 138 -0.44 16.25 -8.59
C ILE A 138 0.19 16.95 -7.40
N GLY A 139 -0.65 17.32 -6.45
CA GLY A 139 -0.24 18.02 -5.25
C GLY A 139 0.38 17.03 -4.30
N VAL A 140 1.16 17.51 -3.34
CA VAL A 140 1.61 16.69 -2.21
C VAL A 140 0.42 16.02 -1.52
N THR A 141 -0.75 16.67 -1.51
CA THR A 141 -2.02 16.14 -0.99
C THR A 141 -2.51 14.90 -1.75
N ASP A 142 -2.48 14.88 -3.08
CA ASP A 142 -2.93 13.74 -3.89
C ASP A 142 -2.01 12.52 -3.71
N PHE A 143 -0.71 12.78 -3.56
CA PHE A 143 0.25 11.73 -3.26
C PHE A 143 0.00 11.10 -1.88
N LEU A 144 -0.30 11.90 -0.86
CA LEU A 144 -0.65 11.39 0.47
C LEU A 144 -1.93 10.55 0.44
N ALA A 145 -2.96 10.98 -0.28
CA ALA A 145 -4.19 10.21 -0.44
C ALA A 145 -3.94 8.88 -1.19
N SER A 146 -3.06 8.90 -2.20
CA SER A 146 -2.65 7.68 -2.92
C SER A 146 -1.88 6.70 -2.03
N LEU A 147 -1.01 7.21 -1.16
CA LEU A 147 -0.26 6.39 -0.20
C LEU A 147 -1.19 5.76 0.85
N GLU A 148 -2.15 6.53 1.37
CA GLU A 148 -3.14 6.02 2.33
C GLU A 148 -4.03 4.94 1.69
N SER A 149 -4.47 5.15 0.45
CA SER A 149 -5.22 4.13 -0.30
C SER A 149 -4.39 2.84 -0.49
N LEU A 150 -3.11 3.00 -0.86
CA LEU A 150 -2.18 1.89 -1.04
C LEU A 150 -1.95 1.11 0.25
N GLU A 151 -1.76 1.79 1.38
CA GLU A 151 -1.58 1.17 2.69
C GLU A 151 -2.81 0.34 3.06
N ARG A 152 -4.02 0.88 2.87
CA ARG A 152 -5.27 0.15 3.14
C ARG A 152 -5.41 -1.08 2.25
N GLN A 153 -5.11 -0.96 0.96
CA GLN A 153 -5.12 -2.09 0.03
C GLN A 153 -4.13 -3.18 0.48
N LEU A 154 -2.90 -2.81 0.86
CA LEU A 154 -1.91 -3.77 1.34
C LEU A 154 -2.37 -4.49 2.61
N LYS A 155 -2.96 -3.77 3.57
CA LYS A 155 -3.47 -4.37 4.80
C LYS A 155 -4.60 -5.37 4.54
N ASP A 156 -5.50 -5.03 3.62
CA ASP A 156 -6.58 -5.94 3.23
C ASP A 156 -6.05 -7.20 2.55
N ARG A 157 -5.11 -7.04 1.61
CA ARG A 157 -4.46 -8.17 0.94
C ARG A 157 -3.70 -9.08 1.91
N ASP A 158 -3.02 -8.51 2.90
CA ASP A 158 -2.33 -9.28 3.94
C ASP A 158 -3.31 -10.17 4.74
N HIS A 159 -4.45 -9.62 5.15
CA HIS A 159 -5.49 -10.39 5.85
C HIS A 159 -6.08 -11.51 4.98
N GLN A 160 -6.43 -11.22 3.72
CA GLN A 160 -6.98 -12.21 2.80
C GLN A 160 -5.97 -13.35 2.53
N MET A 161 -4.69 -13.01 2.30
CA MET A 161 -3.64 -14.01 2.09
C MET A 161 -3.37 -14.84 3.34
N GLY A 162 -3.44 -14.26 4.53
CA GLY A 162 -3.31 -15.00 5.80
C GLY A 162 -4.45 -15.99 6.01
N ALA A 163 -5.69 -15.60 5.71
CA ALA A 163 -6.85 -16.47 5.77
C ALA A 163 -6.76 -17.61 4.74
N LEU A 164 -6.44 -17.28 3.48
CA LEU A 164 -6.25 -18.27 2.42
C LEU A 164 -5.13 -19.26 2.77
N SER A 165 -3.99 -18.77 3.26
CA SER A 165 -2.89 -19.64 3.69
C SER A 165 -3.30 -20.59 4.81
N SER A 166 -4.08 -20.11 5.78
CA SER A 166 -4.57 -20.94 6.89
C SER A 166 -5.53 -22.03 6.40
N LEU A 167 -6.43 -21.69 5.46
CA LEU A 167 -7.35 -22.66 4.85
C LEU A 167 -6.62 -23.70 4.02
N LEU A 168 -5.69 -23.28 3.17
CA LEU A 168 -4.88 -24.18 2.34
C LEU A 168 -4.02 -25.10 3.20
N MET A 169 -3.41 -24.58 4.27
CA MET A 169 -2.61 -25.39 5.18
C MET A 169 -3.48 -26.42 5.91
N ASN A 170 -4.65 -26.03 6.39
CA ASN A 170 -5.60 -26.97 6.99
C ASN A 170 -5.99 -28.07 6.00
N ARG A 171 -6.34 -27.71 4.75
CA ARG A 171 -6.68 -28.69 3.71
C ARG A 171 -5.54 -29.64 3.38
N SER A 172 -4.30 -29.15 3.27
CA SER A 172 -3.14 -30.01 2.99
C SER A 172 -2.93 -31.06 4.08
N VAL A 173 -3.15 -30.70 5.35
CA VAL A 173 -3.09 -31.64 6.48
C VAL A 173 -4.23 -32.66 6.38
N TYR A 174 -5.44 -32.24 6.01
CA TYR A 174 -6.56 -33.15 5.79
C TYR A 174 -6.28 -34.14 4.64
N ASP A 175 -5.77 -33.65 3.50
CA ASP A 175 -5.52 -34.49 2.32
C ASP A 175 -4.40 -35.53 2.56
N GLU A 176 -3.42 -35.22 3.42
CA GLU A 176 -2.38 -36.19 3.83
C GLU A 176 -2.93 -37.29 4.75
N VAL A 177 -3.94 -36.96 5.56
CA VAL A 177 -4.54 -37.87 6.55
C VAL A 177 -5.61 -38.76 5.92
N VAL A 178 -6.36 -38.30 4.91
CA VAL A 178 -7.43 -39.10 4.30
C VAL A 178 -6.84 -40.26 3.50
N PRO A 179 -7.10 -41.53 3.88
CA PRO A 179 -6.54 -42.67 3.17
C PRO A 179 -7.09 -42.76 1.74
N SER A 180 -6.22 -42.72 0.74
CA SER A 180 -6.61 -42.72 -0.66
C SER A 180 -5.67 -43.55 -1.54
N GLY A 181 -6.20 -44.09 -2.65
CA GLY A 181 -5.42 -44.85 -3.62
C GLY A 181 -5.45 -46.37 -3.43
N ARG A 182 -4.38 -47.05 -3.89
CA ARG A 182 -4.26 -48.52 -3.88
C ARG A 182 -3.05 -48.93 -3.04
N PRO A 183 -3.21 -49.87 -2.08
CA PRO A 183 -2.15 -50.21 -1.13
C PRO A 183 -1.12 -51.21 -1.70
N ILE A 184 -1.17 -51.49 -2.99
CA ILE A 184 -0.28 -52.42 -3.70
C ILE A 184 0.22 -51.81 -5.01
N ILE A 185 1.49 -52.05 -5.34
CA ILE A 185 2.11 -51.54 -6.58
C ILE A 185 1.61 -52.32 -7.81
N SER A 186 1.46 -53.63 -7.71
CA SER A 186 0.99 -54.50 -8.80
C SER A 186 0.10 -55.63 -8.30
N GLY A 187 -0.91 -56.01 -9.09
CA GLY A 187 -1.93 -56.99 -8.73
C GLY A 187 -3.35 -56.52 -9.09
N TRP A 188 -4.35 -57.32 -8.73
CA TRP A 188 -5.76 -57.02 -8.99
C TRP A 188 -6.63 -57.26 -7.75
N ILE A 189 -7.81 -56.66 -7.72
CA ILE A 189 -8.80 -56.93 -6.67
C ILE A 189 -9.36 -58.32 -6.92
N SER A 190 -9.13 -59.24 -5.98
CA SER A 190 -9.68 -60.59 -6.02
C SER A 190 -11.04 -60.66 -5.34
N SER A 191 -11.30 -59.80 -4.34
CA SER A 191 -12.58 -59.73 -3.65
C SER A 191 -12.92 -58.31 -3.22
N TYR A 192 -14.16 -57.90 -3.44
CA TYR A 192 -14.66 -56.59 -3.02
C TYR A 192 -15.25 -56.66 -1.60
N PHE A 193 -15.47 -55.48 -1.02
CA PHE A 193 -16.26 -55.31 0.19
C PHE A 193 -17.72 -55.71 -0.04
N GLY A 194 -18.35 -56.36 0.94
CA GLY A 194 -19.76 -56.74 0.89
C GLY A 194 -20.04 -58.21 1.18
N ILE A 195 -21.28 -58.63 0.97
CA ILE A 195 -21.71 -60.02 1.24
C ILE A 195 -21.16 -60.94 0.16
N ARG A 196 -20.42 -61.97 0.56
CA ARG A 196 -19.90 -63.02 -0.32
C ARG A 196 -20.07 -64.40 0.30
N ALA A 197 -19.84 -65.44 -0.50
CA ALA A 197 -19.73 -66.80 0.03
C ALA A 197 -18.39 -66.94 0.79
N ASP A 198 -18.46 -67.47 2.01
CA ASP A 198 -17.32 -67.90 2.81
C ASP A 198 -16.54 -68.96 2.02
N PRO A 199 -15.22 -68.83 1.82
CA PRO A 199 -14.43 -69.75 0.99
C PRO A 199 -14.26 -71.14 1.61
N PHE A 200 -14.47 -71.26 2.93
CA PHE A 200 -14.32 -72.48 3.70
C PHE A 200 -15.65 -73.17 3.96
N THR A 201 -16.72 -72.40 4.25
CA THR A 201 -18.03 -72.96 4.63
C THR A 201 -19.10 -72.85 3.54
N GLY A 202 -18.90 -71.98 2.53
CA GLY A 202 -19.86 -71.70 1.47
C GLY A 202 -21.08 -70.87 1.91
N GLN A 203 -21.17 -70.49 3.18
CA GLN A 203 -22.28 -69.67 3.70
C GLN A 203 -22.09 -68.19 3.37
N LYS A 204 -23.15 -67.37 3.49
CA LYS A 204 -23.04 -65.93 3.28
C LYS A 204 -22.31 -65.28 4.45
N GLU A 205 -21.21 -64.59 4.17
CA GLU A 205 -20.41 -63.84 5.12
C GLU A 205 -20.23 -62.39 4.62
N MET A 206 -20.23 -61.44 5.55
CA MET A 206 -19.95 -60.03 5.25
C MET A 206 -18.44 -59.80 5.22
N HIS A 207 -17.89 -59.50 4.04
CA HIS A 207 -16.49 -59.12 3.89
C HIS A 207 -16.29 -57.64 4.23
N GLN A 208 -15.62 -57.37 5.35
CA GLN A 208 -15.37 -56.02 5.87
C GLN A 208 -14.13 -55.35 5.27
N GLY A 209 -13.66 -55.80 4.10
CA GLY A 209 -12.46 -55.29 3.46
C GLY A 209 -12.44 -55.55 1.96
N VAL A 210 -11.28 -55.32 1.34
CA VAL A 210 -11.00 -55.60 -0.07
C VAL A 210 -9.75 -56.45 -0.13
N ASP A 211 -9.81 -57.54 -0.89
CA ASP A 211 -8.69 -58.45 -1.07
C ASP A 211 -7.96 -58.13 -2.37
N PHE A 212 -6.64 -58.06 -2.29
CA PHE A 212 -5.77 -57.84 -3.43
C PHE A 212 -4.94 -59.10 -3.68
N ALA A 213 -5.05 -59.66 -4.88
CA ALA A 213 -4.20 -60.74 -5.34
C ALA A 213 -2.94 -60.18 -6.02
N GLY A 214 -1.78 -60.69 -5.60
CA GLY A 214 -0.48 -60.29 -6.11
C GLY A 214 0.58 -61.36 -5.79
N LYS A 215 1.84 -61.03 -6.08
CA LYS A 215 2.98 -61.89 -5.73
C LYS A 215 3.19 -61.89 -4.21
N GLU A 216 3.47 -63.05 -3.63
CA GLU A 216 3.81 -63.15 -2.20
C GLU A 216 5.06 -62.32 -1.89
N GLY A 217 5.03 -61.55 -0.80
CA GLY A 217 6.13 -60.68 -0.39
C GLY A 217 6.21 -59.35 -1.15
N SER A 218 5.20 -59.01 -1.96
CA SER A 218 5.07 -57.64 -2.49
C SER A 218 4.87 -56.62 -1.38
N ASP A 219 5.38 -55.41 -1.61
CA ASP A 219 5.26 -54.30 -0.68
C ASP A 219 3.79 -53.86 -0.52
N VAL A 220 3.43 -53.56 0.74
CA VAL A 220 2.14 -52.98 1.11
C VAL A 220 2.36 -51.53 1.53
N LEU A 221 1.67 -50.61 0.87
CA LEU A 221 1.84 -49.18 1.06
C LEU A 221 0.74 -48.63 1.97
N ALA A 222 1.13 -47.75 2.88
CA ALA A 222 0.20 -46.94 3.65
C ALA A 222 -0.57 -46.01 2.70
N LEU A 223 -1.88 -45.88 2.90
CA LEU A 223 -2.77 -45.10 2.03
C LEU A 223 -2.86 -43.62 2.45
N GLY A 224 -2.21 -43.24 3.54
CA GLY A 224 -2.17 -41.89 4.08
C GLY A 224 -1.20 -41.80 5.26
N SER A 225 -0.87 -40.59 5.66
CA SER A 225 -0.06 -40.29 6.85
C SER A 225 -0.83 -40.68 8.12
N GLY A 226 -0.14 -41.18 9.15
CA GLY A 226 -0.79 -41.60 10.38
C GLY A 226 0.16 -42.22 11.39
N ILE A 227 -0.39 -42.75 12.49
CA ILE A 227 0.37 -43.43 13.53
C ILE A 227 -0.01 -44.91 13.53
N VAL A 228 0.99 -45.78 13.54
CA VAL A 228 0.78 -47.23 13.68
C VAL A 228 0.21 -47.53 15.08
N THR A 229 -1.04 -47.98 15.15
CA THR A 229 -1.73 -48.38 16.40
C THR A 229 -1.59 -49.86 16.71
N TRP A 230 -1.33 -50.70 15.69
CA TRP A 230 -1.12 -52.14 15.84
C TRP A 230 -0.06 -52.64 14.85
N ALA A 231 0.84 -53.50 15.31
CA ALA A 231 1.88 -54.11 14.49
C ALA A 231 2.26 -55.49 15.06
N ASP A 232 1.33 -56.46 14.99
CA ASP A 232 1.54 -57.83 15.49
C ASP A 232 0.50 -58.80 14.88
N LYS A 233 0.61 -60.08 15.19
CA LYS A 233 -0.37 -61.10 14.83
C LYS A 233 -1.72 -60.83 15.49
N ARG A 234 -2.79 -60.86 14.70
CA ARG A 234 -4.18 -60.78 15.17
C ARG A 234 -4.99 -61.92 14.59
N PHE A 235 -5.83 -62.52 15.44
CA PHE A 235 -6.73 -63.59 15.02
C PHE A 235 -7.59 -63.15 13.82
N GLY A 236 -7.71 -64.01 12.81
CA GLY A 236 -8.41 -63.72 11.55
C GLY A 236 -7.58 -62.95 10.50
N TYR A 237 -6.61 -62.14 10.92
CA TYR A 237 -5.81 -61.29 10.01
C TYR A 237 -4.37 -61.78 9.80
N GLY A 238 -3.85 -62.68 10.64
CA GLY A 238 -2.42 -63.01 10.59
C GLY A 238 -1.57 -61.82 11.03
N ASN A 239 -0.43 -61.57 10.38
CA ASN A 239 0.37 -60.38 10.66
C ASN A 239 -0.39 -59.12 10.20
N LEU A 240 -0.81 -58.29 11.16
CA LEU A 240 -1.62 -57.11 10.92
C LEU A 240 -0.80 -55.85 11.21
N VAL A 241 -0.93 -54.87 10.31
CA VAL A 241 -0.59 -53.47 10.59
C VAL A 241 -1.88 -52.65 10.58
N GLU A 242 -2.12 -51.88 11.64
CA GLU A 242 -3.22 -50.92 11.74
C GLU A 242 -2.63 -49.51 11.87
N ILE A 243 -3.12 -48.58 11.05
CA ILE A 243 -2.70 -47.18 11.06
C ILE A 243 -3.92 -46.32 11.34
N ASN A 244 -3.84 -45.49 12.38
CA ASN A 244 -4.80 -44.44 12.65
C ASN A 244 -4.32 -43.16 12.01
N HIS A 245 -5.11 -42.62 11.09
CA HIS A 245 -4.75 -41.42 10.36
C HIS A 245 -5.23 -40.14 11.05
N GLY A 246 -6.17 -40.24 12.00
CA GLY A 246 -6.91 -39.11 12.55
C GLY A 246 -8.30 -38.99 11.91
N ASP A 247 -9.10 -38.06 12.41
CA ASP A 247 -10.45 -37.75 11.90
C ASP A 247 -11.39 -38.97 11.73
N GLY A 248 -11.19 -40.01 12.57
CA GLY A 248 -11.98 -41.24 12.53
C GLY A 248 -11.57 -42.26 11.47
N TYR A 249 -10.52 -42.00 10.68
CA TYR A 249 -10.01 -42.93 9.68
C TYR A 249 -9.00 -43.91 10.26
N THR A 250 -9.15 -45.20 9.90
CA THR A 250 -8.21 -46.26 10.26
C THR A 250 -8.09 -47.23 9.10
N THR A 251 -6.86 -47.56 8.72
CA THR A 251 -6.58 -48.59 7.72
C THR A 251 -5.99 -49.83 8.38
N ARG A 252 -6.31 -51.01 7.80
CA ARG A 252 -5.83 -52.31 8.28
C ARG A 252 -5.25 -53.09 7.12
N TYR A 253 -4.02 -53.54 7.30
CA TYR A 253 -3.27 -54.33 6.33
C TYR A 253 -3.03 -55.72 6.92
N GLY A 254 -3.87 -56.68 6.55
CA GLY A 254 -3.81 -58.06 7.02
C GLY A 254 -3.04 -58.98 6.09
N HIS A 255 -2.76 -60.19 6.56
CA HIS A 255 -2.14 -61.28 5.83
C HIS A 255 -0.73 -60.96 5.31
N ASN A 256 -0.01 -60.05 5.99
CA ASN A 256 1.36 -59.70 5.62
C ASN A 256 2.32 -60.87 5.89
N LYS A 257 3.36 -61.00 5.06
CA LYS A 257 4.44 -61.95 5.29
C LYS A 257 5.34 -61.51 6.45
N GLU A 258 5.65 -60.23 6.50
CA GLU A 258 6.52 -59.60 7.48
C GLU A 258 5.96 -58.23 7.87
N ILE A 259 6.28 -57.76 9.08
CA ILE A 259 5.92 -56.43 9.56
C ILE A 259 7.19 -55.57 9.63
N LEU A 260 7.22 -54.48 8.86
CA LEU A 260 8.39 -53.59 8.75
C LEU A 260 8.32 -52.36 9.66
N VAL A 261 7.21 -52.17 10.38
CA VAL A 261 6.93 -50.99 11.21
C VAL A 261 6.63 -51.37 12.65
N LYS A 262 6.68 -50.39 13.55
CA LYS A 262 6.40 -50.58 14.99
C LYS A 262 5.26 -49.68 15.45
N VAL A 263 4.56 -50.10 16.50
CA VAL A 263 3.56 -49.26 17.17
C VAL A 263 4.19 -47.91 17.58
N GLY A 264 3.50 -46.81 17.27
CA GLY A 264 3.96 -45.44 17.52
C GLY A 264 4.82 -44.83 16.41
N GLN A 265 5.16 -45.57 15.36
CA GLN A 265 5.83 -45.02 14.19
C GLN A 265 4.87 -44.15 13.35
N THR A 266 5.38 -43.02 12.85
CA THR A 266 4.71 -42.06 11.93
C THR A 266 5.32 -42.11 10.55
#